data_AF-Q4E2X8-F1
#
_entry.id   AF-Q4E2X8-F1
#
_cell.length_a   1.000
_cell.length_b   1.000
_cell.length_c   1.000
_cell.angle_alpha   90.00
_cell.angle_beta   90.00
_cell.angle_gamma   90.00
#
_symmetry.space_group_name_H-M   'P 1'
#
loop_
_entity.id
_entity.type
_entity.pdbx_description
1 polymer ?
#
loop_
_entity_poly.entity_id
_entity_poly.type
_entity_poly.pdbx_seq_one_letter_code
_entity_poly.pdbx_strand_id
1 'polypeptide(L)'
;METPSESTLPSNVDKAEIIAPRGGEAWAIDFSLPRVRRRITRKERDALISSRIRQQMQQLQRPSSGAKKKGEGEMMRVGQAADSEDNRHMRIVAVDGMADLSDLVPQNLTTTREDLEERLCLRLPRLLSVTKQYPKSCGVSSLASIWNYLYTRLGEADVGVSRAPVAQEEIMTILGFAPPFDEISWGPFTGNGTLFRWFHAINRHFGVKGRAYMLYKPQGKGRTSCTAEEALRELKRVLRDPHAAVVYHCHNHYMVPVGYQEIPLAQTDFYAPQVPELNTETTIFIGEVSRGRHEAMYARKWSEIVKDLMCRSPQFYNIRRPEMGIQTRVPKKKNNDAKGDDDAAAATAAEQQRQQGQRESETPVSALPPPPTSLFEAKIAPVASGSETTTTAGAGTGRKKKTGGGNLHCLICFRSDEVEEHPERYEDPSTDSNSSSSSSSSSSSTESDNNEKEGMDDVEAE
;
A
#
# COMPACT_ATOMS: atom_id res chain seq x y z
N MET A 1 49.12 -45.19 -38.29
CA MET A 1 48.44 -46.48 -38.53
C MET A 1 46.97 -46.17 -38.76
N GLU A 2 46.34 -46.94 -39.64
CA GLU A 2 44.90 -47.22 -39.72
C GLU A 2 43.88 -46.06 -39.94
N THR A 3 43.11 -46.27 -41.01
CA THR A 3 41.99 -45.53 -41.62
C THR A 3 40.95 -46.60 -42.04
N PRO A 4 39.71 -46.31 -42.48
CA PRO A 4 38.75 -45.23 -42.20
C PRO A 4 37.30 -45.80 -42.01
N SER A 5 36.32 -45.38 -42.84
CA SER A 5 34.87 -45.75 -42.95
C SER A 5 33.92 -45.17 -41.88
N GLU A 6 32.99 -44.26 -42.21
CA GLU A 6 31.61 -44.44 -42.78
C GLU A 6 30.61 -45.01 -41.74
N SER A 7 29.38 -44.52 -41.56
CA SER A 7 28.53 -43.48 -42.21
C SER A 7 27.54 -42.90 -41.15
N THR A 8 26.48 -42.07 -41.34
CA THR A 8 25.65 -41.59 -42.49
C THR A 8 25.12 -40.14 -42.22
N LEU A 9 24.12 -39.67 -42.98
CA LEU A 9 23.37 -38.38 -42.91
C LEU A 9 21.83 -38.65 -42.81
N PRO A 10 20.92 -37.64 -42.70
CA PRO A 10 21.06 -36.20 -42.44
C PRO A 10 20.10 -35.61 -41.35
N SER A 11 20.27 -34.30 -41.08
CA SER A 11 19.23 -33.29 -40.75
C SER A 11 18.12 -33.58 -39.73
N ASN A 12 18.09 -32.77 -38.67
CA ASN A 12 16.86 -32.06 -38.30
C ASN A 12 17.20 -30.63 -37.82
N VAL A 13 16.29 -29.69 -38.00
CA VAL A 13 16.47 -28.26 -37.65
C VAL A 13 15.39 -27.86 -36.66
N ASP A 14 15.77 -27.48 -35.44
CA ASP A 14 14.82 -26.84 -34.54
C ASP A 14 15.42 -25.69 -33.72
N LYS A 15 14.54 -24.84 -33.20
CA LYS A 15 14.85 -23.44 -32.89
C LYS A 15 15.36 -23.24 -31.46
N ALA A 16 16.44 -22.47 -31.33
CA ALA A 16 16.80 -21.86 -30.05
C ALA A 16 15.89 -20.65 -29.77
N GLU A 17 15.05 -20.74 -28.73
CA GLU A 17 14.33 -19.58 -28.22
C GLU A 17 15.31 -18.63 -27.50
N ILE A 18 15.61 -17.50 -28.14
CA ILE A 18 16.45 -16.45 -27.54
C ILE A 18 15.58 -15.63 -26.59
N ILE A 19 15.59 -16.00 -25.30
CA ILE A 19 15.02 -15.18 -24.23
C ILE A 19 15.79 -13.84 -24.21
N ALA A 20 15.07 -12.74 -24.47
CA ALA A 20 15.69 -11.42 -24.58
C ALA A 20 16.09 -10.86 -23.20
N PRO A 21 17.39 -10.58 -22.94
CA PRO A 21 17.79 -9.88 -21.72
C PRO A 21 17.30 -8.42 -21.74
N ARG A 22 16.89 -7.91 -20.58
CA ARG A 22 16.42 -6.52 -20.41
C ARG A 22 17.62 -5.55 -20.34
N GLY A 23 18.24 -5.27 -21.47
CA GLY A 23 19.32 -4.27 -21.56
C GLY A 23 18.81 -2.84 -21.38
N GLY A 24 19.34 -2.14 -20.37
CA GLY A 24 19.20 -0.68 -20.18
C GLY A 24 20.49 0.02 -20.60
N GLU A 25 20.71 0.13 -21.90
CA GLU A 25 22.02 0.45 -22.49
C GLU A 25 22.50 1.88 -22.11
N ALA A 26 23.56 1.97 -21.29
CA ALA A 26 24.09 3.22 -20.73
C ALA A 26 24.89 4.07 -21.74
N TRP A 27 24.95 5.39 -21.48
CA TRP A 27 25.49 6.37 -22.42
C TRP A 27 26.89 6.84 -22.00
N ALA A 28 27.90 6.62 -22.84
CA ALA A 28 29.23 7.22 -22.67
C ALA A 28 29.41 8.43 -23.60
N ILE A 29 29.63 9.60 -22.99
CA ILE A 29 30.05 10.83 -23.69
C ILE A 29 31.58 10.85 -23.79
N ASP A 30 32.10 10.96 -25.01
CA ASP A 30 33.54 11.10 -25.24
C ASP A 30 33.94 12.59 -25.24
N PHE A 31 34.37 13.08 -24.08
CA PHE A 31 34.85 14.45 -23.89
C PHE A 31 36.22 14.73 -24.55
N SER A 32 36.91 13.73 -25.08
CA SER A 32 38.20 13.94 -25.77
C SER A 32 38.03 14.46 -27.21
N LEU A 33 36.81 14.42 -27.75
CA LEU A 33 36.50 14.83 -29.11
C LEU A 33 35.88 16.24 -29.14
N PRO A 34 36.36 17.17 -30.00
CA PRO A 34 35.86 18.55 -30.08
C PRO A 34 34.44 18.69 -30.67
N ARG A 35 33.78 17.56 -30.96
CA ARG A 35 32.33 17.46 -31.16
C ARG A 35 31.84 16.30 -30.33
N VAL A 36 30.82 16.52 -29.50
CA VAL A 36 30.18 15.49 -28.66
C VAL A 36 29.72 14.33 -29.54
N ARG A 37 30.43 13.19 -29.48
CA ARG A 37 30.09 12.00 -30.25
C ARG A 37 29.36 10.98 -29.37
N ARG A 38 28.07 10.82 -29.62
CA ARG A 38 27.25 9.78 -29.00
C ARG A 38 27.68 8.39 -29.47
N ARG A 39 27.86 7.47 -28.51
CA ARG A 39 27.82 6.04 -28.77
C ARG A 39 26.36 5.59 -28.85
N ILE A 40 25.98 4.85 -29.90
CA ILE A 40 24.61 4.32 -30.03
C ILE A 40 24.60 2.80 -29.88
N THR A 41 23.46 2.31 -29.44
CA THR A 41 23.23 0.89 -29.14
C THR A 41 22.94 0.08 -30.40
N ARG A 42 22.84 -1.26 -30.29
CA ARG A 42 22.39 -2.08 -31.42
C ARG A 42 20.92 -1.81 -31.74
N LYS A 43 20.05 -1.77 -30.72
CA LYS A 43 18.61 -1.54 -30.90
C LYS A 43 18.33 -0.19 -31.54
N GLU A 44 19.05 0.85 -31.12
CA GLU A 44 18.96 2.18 -31.72
C GLU A 44 19.46 2.21 -33.16
N ARG A 45 20.56 1.51 -33.46
CA ARG A 45 21.10 1.39 -34.82
C ARG A 45 20.12 0.68 -35.75
N ASP A 46 19.51 -0.41 -35.29
CA ASP A 46 18.56 -1.19 -36.09
C ASP A 46 17.25 -0.40 -36.30
N ALA A 47 16.83 0.43 -35.33
CA ALA A 47 15.74 1.40 -35.47
C ALA A 47 16.08 2.55 -36.44
N LEU A 48 17.31 3.10 -36.38
CA LEU A 48 17.79 4.13 -37.30
C LEU A 48 17.91 3.63 -38.74
N ILE A 49 18.43 2.42 -38.94
CA ILE A 49 18.46 1.74 -40.24
C ILE A 49 17.02 1.55 -40.74
N SER A 50 16.10 1.05 -39.91
CA SER A 50 14.69 0.90 -40.26
C SER A 50 14.02 2.22 -40.62
N SER A 51 14.35 3.31 -39.92
CA SER A 51 13.84 4.66 -40.22
C SER A 51 14.38 5.19 -41.54
N ARG A 52 15.69 5.03 -41.79
CA ARG A 52 16.35 5.45 -43.04
C ARG A 52 15.85 4.66 -44.24
N ILE A 53 15.59 3.36 -44.08
CA ILE A 53 14.95 2.52 -45.11
C ILE A 53 13.53 3.03 -45.38
N ARG A 54 12.71 3.33 -44.36
CA ARG A 54 11.36 3.91 -44.56
C ARG A 54 11.41 5.25 -45.29
N GLN A 55 12.32 6.15 -44.92
CA GLN A 55 12.53 7.42 -45.64
C GLN A 55 12.97 7.20 -47.09
N GLN A 56 13.89 6.25 -47.35
CA GLN A 56 14.30 5.91 -48.71
C GLN A 56 13.14 5.31 -49.52
N MET A 57 12.29 4.48 -48.94
CA MET A 57 11.09 3.95 -49.63
C MET A 57 10.06 5.05 -49.92
N GLN A 58 9.86 6.01 -49.01
CA GLN A 58 9.02 7.19 -49.26
C GLN A 58 9.59 8.09 -50.37
N GLN A 59 10.92 8.25 -50.44
CA GLN A 59 11.59 8.99 -51.51
C GLN A 59 11.52 8.24 -52.86
N LEU A 60 11.64 6.91 -52.87
CA LEU A 60 11.50 6.06 -54.05
C LEU A 60 10.06 6.00 -54.60
N GLN A 61 9.06 6.44 -53.83
CA GLN A 61 7.69 6.63 -54.31
C GLN A 61 7.48 8.00 -55.01
N ARG A 62 8.53 8.83 -55.18
CA ARG A 62 8.52 10.00 -56.07
C ARG A 62 9.28 9.69 -57.38
N PRO A 63 8.76 10.06 -58.57
CA PRO A 63 9.40 9.68 -59.84
C PRO A 63 10.76 10.34 -60.11
N SER A 64 11.77 9.50 -60.42
CA SER A 64 12.98 9.76 -61.25
C SER A 64 13.68 11.14 -61.15
N SER A 65 14.97 11.22 -60.80
CA SER A 65 16.08 10.68 -61.61
C SER A 65 17.45 10.97 -60.95
N GLY A 66 18.57 10.43 -61.47
CA GLY A 66 19.95 10.89 -61.10
C GLY A 66 20.94 9.81 -60.64
N ALA A 67 21.70 9.25 -61.59
CA ALA A 67 22.55 8.06 -61.43
C ALA A 67 23.87 8.19 -60.63
N LYS A 68 24.30 7.07 -59.99
CA LYS A 68 25.70 6.60 -59.76
C LYS A 68 26.59 7.46 -58.81
N LYS A 69 27.64 6.95 -58.12
CA LYS A 69 28.50 5.75 -58.31
C LYS A 69 29.10 5.27 -56.96
N LYS A 70 29.73 4.08 -56.93
CA LYS A 70 30.39 3.45 -55.76
C LYS A 70 31.80 4.01 -55.45
N GLY A 71 32.26 3.84 -54.21
CA GLY A 71 33.68 3.93 -53.78
C GLY A 71 33.88 3.20 -52.43
N GLU A 72 35.03 2.56 -52.21
CA GLU A 72 35.35 1.73 -51.03
C GLU A 72 36.76 2.05 -50.49
N GLY A 73 37.00 1.79 -49.19
CA GLY A 73 38.22 2.15 -48.43
C GLY A 73 37.89 2.96 -47.17
N GLU A 74 38.64 2.92 -46.06
CA GLU A 74 39.81 2.09 -45.70
C GLU A 74 39.85 1.85 -44.16
N MET A 75 40.88 1.17 -43.63
CA MET A 75 40.97 0.71 -42.24
C MET A 75 41.50 1.75 -41.25
N MET A 76 41.03 1.71 -39.99
CA MET A 76 41.90 1.97 -38.82
C MET A 76 41.36 1.31 -37.53
N ARG A 77 42.27 0.86 -36.65
CA ARG A 77 41.97 0.27 -35.32
C ARG A 77 42.35 1.26 -34.20
N VAL A 78 41.47 1.52 -33.23
CA VAL A 78 41.84 2.12 -31.92
C VAL A 78 40.91 1.61 -30.81
N GLY A 79 41.48 1.31 -29.63
CA GLY A 79 40.84 1.45 -28.31
C GLY A 79 39.69 0.50 -27.94
N GLN A 80 39.99 -0.52 -27.14
CA GLN A 80 38.98 -1.20 -26.30
C GLN A 80 39.00 -0.60 -24.88
N ALA A 81 37.83 -0.15 -24.42
CA ALA A 81 37.55 0.13 -23.02
C ALA A 81 36.12 -0.37 -22.74
N ALA A 82 35.96 -1.18 -21.69
CA ALA A 82 34.70 -1.79 -21.30
C ALA A 82 34.15 -1.13 -20.03
N ASP A 83 32.83 -1.09 -19.93
CA ASP A 83 32.06 -0.62 -18.77
C ASP A 83 31.53 -1.80 -17.94
N SER A 84 30.86 -1.50 -16.82
CA SER A 84 30.50 -2.45 -15.76
C SER A 84 29.41 -3.48 -16.11
N GLU A 85 29.00 -3.56 -17.37
CA GLU A 85 27.99 -4.52 -17.87
C GLU A 85 28.53 -5.48 -18.96
N ASP A 86 29.85 -5.46 -19.24
CA ASP A 86 30.52 -6.28 -20.29
C ASP A 86 29.87 -6.13 -21.70
N ASN A 87 29.28 -4.95 -21.97
CA ASN A 87 28.52 -4.65 -23.19
C ASN A 87 29.45 -4.31 -24.38
N ARG A 88 30.11 -5.34 -24.92
CA ARG A 88 31.17 -5.19 -25.94
C ARG A 88 30.68 -4.58 -27.26
N HIS A 89 31.39 -3.53 -27.71
CA HIS A 89 31.29 -2.88 -29.04
C HIS A 89 30.06 -1.97 -29.29
N MET A 90 29.83 -0.99 -28.40
CA MET A 90 29.14 0.24 -28.80
C MET A 90 29.85 0.91 -30.00
N ARG A 91 29.07 1.36 -31.00
CA ARG A 91 29.60 2.05 -32.19
C ARG A 91 29.17 3.51 -32.19
N ILE A 92 30.12 4.41 -32.42
CA ILE A 92 29.85 5.85 -32.59
C ILE A 92 29.09 6.07 -33.89
N VAL A 93 28.01 6.87 -33.85
CA VAL A 93 27.21 7.28 -35.01
C VAL A 93 26.82 8.75 -34.84
N ALA A 94 26.88 9.53 -35.91
CA ALA A 94 26.45 10.93 -35.90
C ALA A 94 24.93 11.03 -35.70
N VAL A 95 24.50 11.95 -34.84
CA VAL A 95 23.09 12.09 -34.38
C VAL A 95 22.31 13.10 -35.26
N ASP A 96 23.02 13.74 -36.20
CA ASP A 96 22.71 14.91 -37.03
C ASP A 96 21.55 14.71 -38.05
N GLY A 97 20.61 13.81 -37.76
CA GLY A 97 19.44 13.47 -38.56
C GLY A 97 18.38 12.65 -37.82
N MET A 98 18.36 12.73 -36.48
CA MET A 98 17.23 12.27 -35.65
C MET A 98 16.08 13.29 -35.68
N ALA A 99 14.93 12.95 -35.07
CA ALA A 99 13.86 13.94 -34.83
C ALA A 99 14.40 15.12 -33.99
N ASP A 100 13.75 16.29 -34.12
CA ASP A 100 14.32 17.53 -33.58
C ASP A 100 14.58 17.41 -32.06
N LEU A 101 15.78 17.81 -31.66
CA LEU A 101 16.19 17.78 -30.27
C LEU A 101 15.38 18.78 -29.42
N SER A 102 14.79 19.82 -30.02
CA SER A 102 13.85 20.70 -29.33
C SER A 102 12.49 20.07 -29.07
N ASP A 103 12.04 19.12 -29.89
CA ASP A 103 10.78 18.39 -29.67
C ASP A 103 10.92 17.31 -28.59
N LEU A 104 12.12 16.70 -28.48
CA LEU A 104 12.39 15.56 -27.61
C LEU A 104 12.94 15.91 -26.23
N VAL A 105 13.55 17.09 -26.06
CA VAL A 105 14.17 17.53 -24.80
C VAL A 105 13.43 18.76 -24.30
N PRO A 106 12.64 18.66 -23.20
CA PRO A 106 11.99 19.82 -22.60
C PRO A 106 13.02 20.88 -22.18
N GLN A 107 12.89 22.07 -22.75
CA GLN A 107 13.74 23.24 -22.46
C GLN A 107 12.88 24.40 -21.96
N ASN A 108 13.48 25.33 -21.21
CA ASN A 108 12.83 26.53 -20.71
C ASN A 108 11.51 26.27 -19.95
N LEU A 109 11.49 25.19 -19.15
CA LEU A 109 10.36 24.80 -18.31
C LEU A 109 9.92 25.97 -17.42
N THR A 110 8.66 26.36 -17.52
CA THR A 110 8.07 27.52 -16.81
C THR A 110 7.64 27.20 -15.38
N THR A 111 7.88 25.97 -14.93
CA THR A 111 7.34 25.39 -13.69
C THR A 111 7.96 26.03 -12.46
N THR A 112 7.09 26.47 -11.55
CA THR A 112 7.42 27.13 -10.28
C THR A 112 7.72 26.10 -9.19
N ARG A 113 7.96 26.54 -7.93
CA ARG A 113 8.03 25.61 -6.79
C ARG A 113 6.62 25.16 -6.41
N GLU A 114 5.69 26.09 -6.48
CA GLU A 114 4.30 25.99 -6.07
C GLU A 114 3.59 24.88 -6.86
N ASP A 115 3.83 24.81 -8.18
CA ASP A 115 3.37 23.72 -9.07
C ASP A 115 3.86 22.31 -8.63
N LEU A 116 5.02 22.23 -7.97
CA LEU A 116 5.58 20.97 -7.45
C LEU A 116 5.01 20.64 -6.05
N GLU A 117 4.68 21.66 -5.26
CA GLU A 117 4.07 21.53 -3.94
C GLU A 117 2.57 21.16 -4.00
N GLU A 118 1.88 21.40 -5.13
CA GLU A 118 0.56 20.79 -5.38
C GLU A 118 0.61 19.26 -5.39
N ARG A 119 1.72 18.68 -5.88
CA ARG A 119 1.95 17.23 -5.98
C ARG A 119 2.56 16.59 -4.73
N LEU A 120 2.90 17.37 -3.70
CA LEU A 120 3.49 16.87 -2.45
C LEU A 120 2.77 17.43 -1.22
N CYS A 121 2.32 16.54 -0.33
CA CYS A 121 1.81 16.92 0.99
C CYS A 121 2.55 16.09 2.05
N LEU A 122 3.40 16.72 2.88
CA LEU A 122 4.03 16.06 4.02
C LEU A 122 4.10 17.05 5.19
N ARG A 123 3.07 17.03 6.05
CA ARG A 123 2.93 18.01 7.14
C ARG A 123 3.77 17.59 8.35
N LEU A 124 4.81 18.35 8.66
CA LEU A 124 5.71 18.08 9.80
C LEU A 124 4.93 17.93 11.14
N PRO A 125 3.94 18.77 11.48
CA PRO A 125 3.04 18.58 12.63
C PRO A 125 2.40 17.19 12.76
N ARG A 126 1.96 16.59 11.64
CA ARG A 126 1.45 15.20 11.63
C ARG A 126 2.54 14.21 12.06
N LEU A 127 3.76 14.36 11.54
CA LEU A 127 4.88 13.45 11.80
C LEU A 127 5.46 13.58 13.22
N LEU A 128 5.50 14.82 13.75
CA LEU A 128 5.91 15.12 15.13
C LEU A 128 4.96 14.51 16.16
N SER A 129 3.66 14.47 15.85
CA SER A 129 2.64 13.91 16.74
C SER A 129 2.67 12.38 16.85
N VAL A 130 3.41 11.66 15.98
CA VAL A 130 3.46 10.18 15.99
C VAL A 130 4.27 9.65 17.17
N THR A 131 3.57 9.14 18.19
CA THR A 131 4.19 8.58 19.40
C THR A 131 4.71 7.14 19.19
N LYS A 132 5.58 6.68 20.10
CA LYS A 132 6.12 5.32 20.14
C LYS A 132 5.24 4.43 21.02
N GLN A 133 4.74 3.33 20.45
CA GLN A 133 3.88 2.38 21.15
C GLN A 133 4.58 1.60 22.28
N TYR A 134 3.78 1.20 23.28
CA TYR A 134 4.05 0.06 24.16
C TYR A 134 3.84 -1.28 23.42
N PRO A 135 4.25 -2.42 24.00
CA PRO A 135 3.94 -3.74 23.47
C PRO A 135 2.44 -3.89 23.17
N LYS A 136 2.12 -4.21 21.91
CA LYS A 136 0.75 -4.43 21.38
C LYS A 136 -0.19 -3.20 21.40
N SER A 137 0.23 -2.02 21.88
CA SER A 137 -0.64 -0.84 22.06
C SER A 137 -0.94 -0.02 20.79
N CYS A 138 -0.68 -0.56 19.60
CA CYS A 138 -0.74 0.17 18.32
C CYS A 138 -2.00 1.02 18.10
N GLY A 139 -3.17 0.52 18.54
CA GLY A 139 -4.45 1.24 18.45
C GLY A 139 -4.49 2.52 19.30
N VAL A 140 -4.16 2.44 20.60
CA VAL A 140 -4.15 3.62 21.47
C VAL A 140 -3.03 4.59 21.12
N SER A 141 -1.86 4.09 20.71
CA SER A 141 -0.74 4.96 20.31
C SER A 141 -1.00 5.66 18.98
N SER A 142 -1.72 5.04 18.04
CA SER A 142 -2.21 5.72 16.83
C SER A 142 -3.28 6.77 17.17
N LEU A 143 -4.19 6.45 18.09
CA LEU A 143 -5.22 7.37 18.57
C LEU A 143 -4.60 8.59 19.29
N ALA A 144 -3.65 8.38 20.20
CA ALA A 144 -2.90 9.44 20.87
C ALA A 144 -2.12 10.31 19.87
N SER A 145 -1.60 9.71 18.79
CA SER A 145 -0.92 10.45 17.73
C SER A 145 -1.86 11.39 16.97
N ILE A 146 -3.03 10.89 16.53
CA ILE A 146 -3.99 11.74 15.79
C ILE A 146 -4.70 12.73 16.71
N TRP A 147 -4.89 12.41 17.98
CA TRP A 147 -5.53 13.32 18.94
C TRP A 147 -4.63 14.49 19.29
N ASN A 148 -3.32 14.25 19.49
CA ASN A 148 -2.34 15.31 19.69
C ASN A 148 -2.26 16.26 18.47
N TYR A 149 -2.31 15.74 17.25
CA TYR A 149 -2.36 16.56 16.04
C TYR A 149 -3.67 17.37 15.91
N LEU A 150 -4.81 16.86 16.36
CA LEU A 150 -6.11 17.53 16.22
C LEU A 150 -6.38 18.58 17.31
N TYR A 151 -5.92 18.36 18.54
CA TYR A 151 -6.38 19.11 19.71
C TYR A 151 -5.27 19.68 20.60
N THR A 152 -4.02 19.74 20.12
CA THR A 152 -2.90 20.35 20.87
C THR A 152 -2.01 21.20 19.98
N ARG A 153 -1.12 22.00 20.58
CA ARG A 153 -0.13 22.85 19.89
C ARG A 153 0.95 22.11 19.08
N LEU A 154 0.90 20.78 19.00
CA LEU A 154 1.65 20.02 17.97
C LEU A 154 0.95 20.02 16.61
N GLY A 155 -0.35 20.35 16.60
CA GLY A 155 -1.21 20.40 15.43
C GLY A 155 -1.23 21.73 14.71
N GLU A 156 -2.15 21.83 13.74
CA GLU A 156 -2.33 23.00 12.86
C GLU A 156 -3.77 23.55 12.90
N ALA A 157 -4.60 23.05 13.81
CA ALA A 157 -5.98 23.49 14.02
C ALA A 157 -6.10 24.44 15.21
N ASP A 158 -6.86 25.53 15.07
CA ASP A 158 -7.00 26.59 16.09
C ASP A 158 -7.44 26.07 17.47
N VAL A 159 -8.30 25.04 17.49
CA VAL A 159 -8.78 24.37 18.71
C VAL A 159 -7.66 23.76 19.57
N GLY A 160 -6.49 23.48 18.98
CA GLY A 160 -5.32 22.93 19.66
C GLY A 160 -4.34 23.97 20.20
N VAL A 161 -4.36 25.21 19.71
CA VAL A 161 -3.25 26.19 19.88
C VAL A 161 -2.88 26.46 21.34
N SER A 162 -3.86 26.48 22.24
CA SER A 162 -3.63 26.72 23.68
C SER A 162 -3.28 25.47 24.50
N ARG A 163 -3.52 24.26 23.96
CA ARG A 163 -3.39 23.01 24.73
C ARG A 163 -2.02 22.36 24.58
N ALA A 164 -1.50 21.83 25.69
CA ALA A 164 -0.26 21.08 25.71
C ALA A 164 -0.39 19.69 25.03
N PRO A 165 0.70 19.10 24.54
CA PRO A 165 0.69 17.70 24.13
C PRO A 165 0.30 16.81 25.32
N VAL A 166 -0.60 15.87 25.08
CA VAL A 166 -1.12 14.91 26.06
C VAL A 166 -0.36 13.60 25.94
N ALA A 167 0.11 13.05 27.05
CA ALA A 167 0.89 11.81 27.06
C ALA A 167 0.04 10.60 26.64
N GLN A 168 0.63 9.57 26.03
CA GLN A 168 -0.15 8.36 25.71
C GLN A 168 -0.55 7.63 27.00
N GLU A 169 0.26 7.75 28.04
CA GLU A 169 0.06 7.27 29.41
C GLU A 169 -1.14 7.95 30.08
N GLU A 170 -1.30 9.26 29.85
CA GLU A 170 -2.44 10.06 30.31
C GLU A 170 -3.72 9.64 29.57
N ILE A 171 -3.67 9.50 28.23
CA ILE A 171 -4.77 8.93 27.44
C ILE A 171 -5.12 7.52 27.90
N MET A 172 -4.14 6.66 28.17
CA MET A 172 -4.38 5.31 28.68
C MET A 172 -5.05 5.34 30.06
N THR A 173 -4.66 6.26 30.94
CA THR A 173 -5.31 6.49 32.25
C THR A 173 -6.76 6.97 32.09
N ILE A 174 -7.03 7.93 31.19
CA ILE A 174 -8.38 8.41 30.85
C ILE A 174 -9.28 7.27 30.31
N LEU A 175 -8.69 6.32 29.58
CA LEU A 175 -9.38 5.15 29.04
C LEU A 175 -9.52 3.98 30.03
N GLY A 176 -9.12 4.16 31.29
CA GLY A 176 -9.27 3.18 32.37
C GLY A 176 -8.14 2.15 32.49
N PHE A 177 -7.00 2.36 31.84
CA PHE A 177 -5.81 1.53 32.01
C PHE A 177 -4.90 2.09 33.13
N ALA A 178 -4.33 1.19 33.92
CA ALA A 178 -3.36 1.53 34.97
C ALA A 178 -1.92 1.15 34.56
N PRO A 179 -0.88 1.79 35.13
CA PRO A 179 0.49 1.31 35.02
C PRO A 179 0.70 -0.02 35.78
N PRO A 180 1.71 -0.84 35.44
CA PRO A 180 2.71 -0.64 34.38
C PRO A 180 2.12 -0.79 32.96
N PHE A 181 2.37 0.23 32.12
CA PHE A 181 1.68 0.38 30.83
C PHE A 181 2.17 -0.58 29.74
N ASP A 182 3.36 -1.15 29.90
CA ASP A 182 3.98 -2.15 29.04
C ASP A 182 3.49 -3.59 29.31
N GLU A 183 2.94 -3.86 30.49
CA GLU A 183 2.37 -5.18 30.86
C GLU A 183 0.88 -5.33 30.48
N ILE A 184 0.25 -4.27 29.96
CA ILE A 184 -1.20 -4.24 29.68
C ILE A 184 -1.62 -5.37 28.73
N SER A 185 -2.54 -6.19 29.22
CA SER A 185 -3.20 -7.24 28.44
C SER A 185 -4.32 -6.67 27.57
N TRP A 186 -3.94 -6.10 26.41
CA TRP A 186 -4.82 -5.54 25.37
C TRP A 186 -5.90 -6.47 24.77
N GLY A 187 -6.05 -7.68 25.31
CA GLY A 187 -6.92 -8.73 24.76
C GLY A 187 -6.40 -9.28 23.42
N PRO A 188 -7.26 -10.03 22.68
CA PRO A 188 -6.88 -10.58 21.39
C PRO A 188 -6.84 -9.53 20.27
N PHE A 189 -7.58 -8.42 20.40
CA PHE A 189 -7.71 -7.40 19.36
C PHE A 189 -8.39 -6.11 19.85
N THR A 190 -7.87 -4.95 19.46
CA THR A 190 -8.58 -3.65 19.56
C THR A 190 -9.36 -3.40 18.28
N GLY A 191 -10.69 -3.32 18.35
CA GLY A 191 -11.55 -3.13 17.17
C GLY A 191 -11.69 -1.66 16.73
N ASN A 192 -12.15 -1.44 15.49
CA ASN A 192 -12.41 -0.09 14.97
C ASN A 192 -13.46 0.65 15.83
N GLY A 193 -14.50 -0.06 16.28
CA GLY A 193 -15.48 0.44 17.24
C GLY A 193 -14.85 0.87 18.57
N THR A 194 -13.81 0.15 19.03
CA THR A 194 -13.05 0.52 20.23
C THR A 194 -12.29 1.84 20.03
N LEU A 195 -11.68 2.07 18.85
CA LEU A 195 -11.03 3.35 18.52
C LEU A 195 -12.04 4.52 18.49
N PHE A 196 -13.23 4.32 17.93
CA PHE A 196 -14.31 5.33 17.97
C PHE A 196 -14.72 5.66 19.41
N ARG A 197 -15.01 4.63 20.23
CA ARG A 197 -15.34 4.79 21.66
C ARG A 197 -14.27 5.57 22.42
N TRP A 198 -13.01 5.20 22.23
CA TRP A 198 -11.88 5.85 22.89
C TRP A 198 -11.72 7.31 22.44
N PHE A 199 -11.87 7.62 21.15
CA PHE A 199 -11.84 9.00 20.64
C PHE A 199 -12.92 9.88 21.30
N HIS A 200 -14.17 9.42 21.35
CA HIS A 200 -15.26 10.17 21.98
C HIS A 200 -15.09 10.28 23.51
N ALA A 201 -14.52 9.26 24.18
CA ALA A 201 -14.21 9.31 25.61
C ALA A 201 -13.11 10.35 25.94
N ILE A 202 -12.02 10.39 25.16
CA ILE A 202 -10.95 11.39 25.31
C ILE A 202 -11.50 12.80 25.01
N ASN A 203 -12.30 12.96 23.94
CA ASN A 203 -12.92 14.23 23.60
C ASN A 203 -13.83 14.76 24.72
N ARG A 204 -14.66 13.87 25.31
CA ARG A 204 -15.48 14.19 26.49
C ARG A 204 -14.63 14.62 27.68
N HIS A 205 -13.55 13.90 27.99
CA HIS A 205 -12.65 14.24 29.09
C HIS A 205 -12.05 15.64 28.95
N PHE A 206 -11.61 16.00 27.74
CA PHE A 206 -11.03 17.31 27.44
C PHE A 206 -12.04 18.38 26.99
N GLY A 207 -13.35 18.13 27.13
CA GLY A 207 -14.42 19.10 26.82
C GLY A 207 -14.51 19.52 25.35
N VAL A 208 -13.96 18.75 24.41
CA VAL A 208 -13.96 19.06 22.97
C VAL A 208 -14.98 18.22 22.21
N LYS A 209 -15.38 18.70 21.03
CA LYS A 209 -16.21 17.97 20.07
C LYS A 209 -15.36 17.51 18.89
N GLY A 210 -15.83 16.46 18.24
CA GLY A 210 -15.20 15.87 17.06
C GLY A 210 -16.03 14.72 16.49
N ARG A 211 -15.78 14.38 15.23
CA ARG A 211 -16.44 13.29 14.49
C ARG A 211 -15.44 12.20 14.13
N ALA A 212 -15.88 10.95 14.04
CA ALA A 212 -15.02 9.86 13.60
C ALA A 212 -15.76 8.85 12.69
N TYR A 213 -15.23 8.61 11.49
CA TYR A 213 -15.92 7.83 10.46
C TYR A 213 -14.99 6.89 9.67
N MET A 214 -15.61 5.92 9.00
CA MET A 214 -14.92 4.98 8.11
C MET A 214 -14.70 5.65 6.75
N LEU A 215 -13.48 6.14 6.49
CA LEU A 215 -13.14 6.81 5.23
C LEU A 215 -13.08 5.82 4.06
N TYR A 216 -12.46 4.66 4.28
CA TYR A 216 -12.42 3.59 3.27
C TYR A 216 -12.32 2.21 3.90
N LYS A 217 -13.27 1.33 3.55
CA LYS A 217 -13.28 -0.08 3.95
C LYS A 217 -13.98 -0.91 2.89
N PRO A 218 -13.26 -1.48 1.89
CA PRO A 218 -13.92 -2.19 0.80
C PRO A 218 -14.47 -3.58 1.18
N GLN A 219 -14.11 -4.13 2.35
CA GLN A 219 -14.42 -5.52 2.74
C GLN A 219 -14.91 -5.65 4.20
N GLY A 220 -15.80 -6.60 4.47
CA GLY A 220 -16.27 -6.95 5.83
C GLY A 220 -17.50 -6.17 6.32
N LYS A 221 -17.78 -6.24 7.64
CA LYS A 221 -18.86 -5.47 8.28
C LYS A 221 -18.49 -3.99 8.28
N GLY A 222 -19.46 -3.12 7.96
CA GLY A 222 -19.26 -1.68 7.84
C GLY A 222 -18.43 -1.29 6.61
N ARG A 223 -18.64 -1.97 5.48
CA ARG A 223 -17.96 -1.61 4.21
C ARG A 223 -18.43 -0.24 3.71
N THR A 224 -17.52 0.52 3.11
CA THR A 224 -17.83 1.74 2.34
C THR A 224 -18.32 1.38 0.93
N SER A 225 -19.07 2.30 0.31
CA SER A 225 -19.58 2.15 -1.07
C SER A 225 -18.63 2.69 -2.16
N CYS A 226 -17.70 3.57 -1.78
CA CYS A 226 -16.79 4.27 -2.69
C CYS A 226 -15.72 3.37 -3.33
N THR A 227 -15.23 3.79 -4.50
CA THR A 227 -14.11 3.16 -5.20
C THR A 227 -12.77 3.46 -4.53
N ALA A 228 -11.70 2.81 -5.00
CA ALA A 228 -10.34 3.09 -4.51
C ALA A 228 -9.84 4.49 -4.93
N GLU A 229 -10.33 5.01 -6.04
CA GLU A 229 -9.96 6.29 -6.64
C GLU A 229 -10.70 7.44 -5.93
N GLU A 230 -11.99 7.24 -5.61
CA GLU A 230 -12.76 8.15 -4.75
C GLU A 230 -12.18 8.21 -3.34
N ALA A 231 -11.84 7.06 -2.75
CA ALA A 231 -11.18 6.97 -1.45
C ALA A 231 -9.81 7.64 -1.43
N LEU A 232 -9.04 7.54 -2.53
CA LEU A 232 -7.77 8.25 -2.67
C LEU A 232 -7.97 9.77 -2.69
N ARG A 233 -8.96 10.27 -3.44
CA ARG A 233 -9.26 11.70 -3.55
C ARG A 233 -9.66 12.30 -2.19
N GLU A 234 -10.51 11.60 -1.44
CA GLU A 234 -10.87 11.99 -0.06
C GLU A 234 -9.66 11.88 0.89
N LEU A 235 -8.81 10.85 0.77
CA LEU A 235 -7.57 10.74 1.54
C LEU A 235 -6.61 11.91 1.28
N LYS A 236 -6.41 12.31 0.01
CA LYS A 236 -5.60 13.48 -0.36
C LYS A 236 -6.15 14.75 0.28
N ARG A 237 -7.47 14.98 0.20
CA ARG A 237 -8.17 16.11 0.85
C ARG A 237 -7.92 16.11 2.35
N VAL A 238 -8.20 15.01 3.03
CA VAL A 238 -8.06 14.86 4.49
C VAL A 238 -6.61 15.02 4.95
N LEU A 239 -5.61 14.59 4.16
CA LEU A 239 -4.19 14.80 4.48
C LEU A 239 -3.77 16.28 4.39
N ARG A 240 -4.34 17.04 3.45
CA ARG A 240 -4.15 18.50 3.34
C ARG A 240 -4.99 19.32 4.34
N ASP A 241 -5.96 18.72 5.02
CA ASP A 241 -6.86 19.39 5.96
C ASP A 241 -6.24 19.52 7.38
N PRO A 242 -6.13 20.73 7.97
CA PRO A 242 -5.58 20.89 9.33
C PRO A 242 -6.49 20.28 10.41
N HIS A 243 -7.81 20.23 10.19
CA HIS A 243 -8.81 19.78 11.16
C HIS A 243 -9.11 18.27 11.08
N ALA A 244 -8.40 17.53 10.23
CA ALA A 244 -8.65 16.11 9.99
C ALA A 244 -7.38 15.25 10.04
N ALA A 245 -7.52 14.01 10.49
CA ALA A 245 -6.44 13.04 10.60
C ALA A 245 -6.92 11.61 10.31
N VAL A 246 -6.00 10.74 9.87
CA VAL A 246 -6.32 9.36 9.47
C VAL A 246 -5.56 8.36 10.33
N VAL A 247 -6.23 7.27 10.70
CA VAL A 247 -5.57 6.03 11.13
C VAL A 247 -5.78 4.97 10.05
N TYR A 248 -4.70 4.41 9.55
CA TYR A 248 -4.70 3.24 8.69
C TYR A 248 -4.59 1.98 9.56
N HIS A 249 -5.67 1.22 9.57
CA HIS A 249 -5.71 -0.13 10.09
C HIS A 249 -5.32 -1.10 8.97
N CYS A 250 -4.23 -1.83 9.16
CA CYS A 250 -3.70 -2.81 8.21
C CYS A 250 -3.56 -4.19 8.86
N HIS A 251 -2.88 -5.12 8.16
CA HIS A 251 -2.51 -6.42 8.72
C HIS A 251 -1.89 -6.37 10.12
N ASN A 252 -2.70 -6.75 11.12
CA ASN A 252 -2.33 -6.89 12.53
C ASN A 252 -1.69 -5.64 13.15
N HIS A 253 -2.07 -4.44 12.69
CA HIS A 253 -1.45 -3.19 13.13
C HIS A 253 -2.26 -1.93 12.79
N TYR A 254 -2.12 -0.89 13.61
CA TYR A 254 -2.61 0.47 13.34
C TYR A 254 -1.41 1.43 13.18
N MET A 255 -1.47 2.31 12.18
CA MET A 255 -0.47 3.35 11.92
C MET A 255 -1.11 4.60 11.28
N VAL A 256 -0.36 5.71 11.15
CA VAL A 256 -0.92 7.04 10.88
C VAL A 256 -0.42 7.60 9.55
N PRO A 257 -1.25 7.70 8.48
CA PRO A 257 -0.89 8.47 7.29
C PRO A 257 -0.57 9.93 7.63
N VAL A 258 0.63 10.38 7.25
CA VAL A 258 1.16 11.74 7.52
C VAL A 258 1.29 12.60 6.26
N GLY A 259 1.14 12.01 5.07
CA GLY A 259 1.29 12.72 3.80
C GLY A 259 1.13 11.84 2.57
N TYR A 260 1.27 12.44 1.40
CA TYR A 260 1.32 11.77 0.09
C TYR A 260 2.23 12.52 -0.90
N GLN A 261 2.66 11.83 -1.95
CA GLN A 261 3.34 12.40 -3.12
C GLN A 261 2.77 11.79 -4.40
N GLU A 262 2.54 12.61 -5.41
CA GLU A 262 2.18 12.22 -6.77
C GLU A 262 3.40 12.22 -7.66
N ILE A 263 3.74 11.06 -8.22
CA ILE A 263 4.94 10.84 -9.03
C ILE A 263 4.50 10.59 -10.48
N PRO A 264 4.82 11.48 -11.43
CA PRO A 264 4.54 11.25 -12.85
C PRO A 264 5.21 9.97 -13.37
N LEU A 265 4.48 9.19 -14.18
CA LEU A 265 4.95 7.92 -14.74
C LEU A 265 6.01 8.11 -15.84
N ALA A 266 5.98 9.25 -16.53
CA ALA A 266 6.95 9.63 -17.55
C ALA A 266 7.97 10.64 -16.99
N GLN A 267 9.25 10.45 -17.32
CA GLN A 267 10.35 11.30 -16.81
C GLN A 267 10.30 12.72 -17.40
N THR A 268 9.76 12.88 -18.60
CA THR A 268 9.46 14.18 -19.23
C THR A 268 8.50 15.03 -18.40
N ASP A 269 7.55 14.36 -17.76
CA ASP A 269 6.41 14.98 -17.08
C ASP A 269 6.75 15.33 -15.62
N PHE A 270 7.91 14.90 -15.12
CA PHE A 270 8.33 15.11 -13.73
C PHE A 270 8.33 16.59 -13.32
N TYR A 271 8.77 17.45 -14.23
CA TYR A 271 8.75 18.92 -14.10
C TYR A 271 7.64 19.60 -14.92
N ALA A 272 6.64 18.88 -15.43
CA ALA A 272 5.44 19.53 -15.96
C ALA A 272 4.66 20.18 -14.80
N PRO A 273 4.07 21.38 -14.96
CA PRO A 273 3.36 22.04 -13.86
C PRO A 273 2.09 21.27 -13.48
N GLN A 274 1.41 20.68 -14.47
CA GLN A 274 0.21 19.86 -14.28
C GLN A 274 0.39 18.52 -15.00
N VAL A 275 0.02 17.43 -14.33
CA VAL A 275 0.05 16.06 -14.86
C VAL A 275 -1.28 15.37 -14.53
N PRO A 276 -2.01 14.78 -15.50
CA PRO A 276 -3.29 14.11 -15.22
C PRO A 276 -3.16 12.99 -14.18
N GLU A 277 -4.13 12.84 -13.27
CA GLU A 277 -4.08 11.79 -12.21
C GLU A 277 -3.74 10.40 -12.76
N LEU A 278 -4.29 10.05 -13.93
CA LEU A 278 -4.07 8.79 -14.66
C LEU A 278 -2.61 8.53 -15.07
N ASN A 279 -1.82 9.60 -15.23
CA ASN A 279 -0.40 9.55 -15.58
C ASN A 279 0.51 9.67 -14.34
N THR A 280 -0.05 9.54 -13.12
CA THR A 280 0.71 9.59 -11.86
C THR A 280 0.54 8.32 -11.05
N GLU A 281 1.54 7.99 -10.23
CA GLU A 281 1.40 7.04 -9.14
C GLU A 281 1.44 7.80 -7.80
N THR A 282 0.39 7.66 -6.99
CA THR A 282 0.38 8.24 -5.64
C THR A 282 1.05 7.31 -4.63
N THR A 283 2.06 7.83 -3.95
CA THR A 283 2.71 7.22 -2.79
C THR A 283 2.19 7.90 -1.51
N ILE A 284 1.82 7.11 -0.50
CA ILE A 284 1.40 7.60 0.82
C ILE A 284 2.57 7.48 1.79
N PHE A 285 2.81 8.53 2.57
CA PHE A 285 3.74 8.54 3.70
C PHE A 285 2.99 8.19 4.98
N ILE A 286 3.47 7.18 5.72
CA ILE A 286 2.77 6.61 6.87
C ILE A 286 3.71 6.58 8.07
N GLY A 287 3.41 7.38 9.10
CA GLY A 287 4.08 7.36 10.39
C GLY A 287 3.78 6.06 11.13
N GLU A 288 4.83 5.30 11.41
CA GLU A 288 4.78 4.02 12.11
C GLU A 288 4.99 4.26 13.61
N VAL A 289 4.03 3.83 14.44
CA VAL A 289 4.08 3.92 15.91
C VAL A 289 5.05 2.90 16.54
N SER A 290 5.46 1.88 15.77
CA SER A 290 6.39 0.81 16.18
C SER A 290 7.88 1.22 16.19
N ARG A 291 8.16 2.52 16.38
CA ARG A 291 9.49 3.13 16.25
C ARG A 291 10.54 2.38 17.07
N GLY A 292 11.64 1.99 16.40
CA GLY A 292 12.74 1.22 16.98
C GLY A 292 12.65 -0.30 16.78
N ARG A 293 11.47 -0.86 16.46
CA ARG A 293 11.33 -2.21 15.88
C ARG A 293 11.10 -2.19 14.36
N HIS A 294 10.64 -1.05 13.86
CA HIS A 294 10.36 -0.77 12.46
C HIS A 294 10.89 0.63 12.10
N GLU A 295 10.95 0.92 10.80
CA GLU A 295 11.21 2.25 10.23
C GLU A 295 10.28 3.29 10.87
N ALA A 296 10.74 4.53 11.08
CA ALA A 296 9.95 5.57 11.75
C ALA A 296 8.80 6.14 10.89
N MET A 297 8.89 5.94 9.57
CA MET A 297 7.90 6.29 8.56
C MET A 297 8.10 5.38 7.34
N TYR A 298 7.02 4.84 6.79
CA TYR A 298 7.03 4.11 5.52
C TYR A 298 6.55 4.99 4.36
N ALA A 299 7.12 4.78 3.17
CA ALA A 299 6.50 5.17 1.90
C ALA A 299 5.89 3.93 1.23
N ARG A 300 4.61 3.98 0.83
CA ARG A 300 3.91 2.85 0.17
C ARG A 300 3.02 3.35 -0.96
N LYS A 301 2.93 2.61 -2.06
CA LYS A 301 2.09 2.97 -3.20
C LYS A 301 0.61 2.79 -2.83
N TRP A 302 -0.28 3.65 -3.34
CA TRP A 302 -1.72 3.50 -3.09
C TRP A 302 -2.24 2.12 -3.48
N SER A 303 -1.75 1.58 -4.61
CA SER A 303 -2.05 0.22 -5.09
C SER A 303 -1.68 -0.90 -4.11
N GLU A 304 -0.72 -0.69 -3.21
CA GLU A 304 -0.36 -1.63 -2.14
C GLU A 304 -1.28 -1.54 -0.93
N ILE A 305 -1.69 -0.32 -0.56
CA ILE A 305 -2.67 -0.08 0.51
C ILE A 305 -4.03 -0.67 0.10
N VAL A 306 -4.48 -0.40 -1.13
CA VAL A 306 -5.71 -1.02 -1.69
C VAL A 306 -5.61 -2.54 -1.68
N LYS A 307 -4.45 -3.13 -1.99
CA LYS A 307 -4.23 -4.59 -1.96
C LYS A 307 -4.39 -5.19 -0.54
N ASP A 308 -3.91 -4.50 0.50
CA ASP A 308 -4.16 -4.90 1.90
C ASP A 308 -5.65 -4.78 2.28
N LEU A 309 -6.27 -3.63 1.98
CA LEU A 309 -7.67 -3.36 2.33
C LEU A 309 -8.64 -4.30 1.58
N MET A 310 -8.30 -4.71 0.36
CA MET A 310 -9.07 -5.66 -0.45
C MET A 310 -8.92 -7.13 -0.03
N CYS A 311 -7.93 -7.49 0.79
CA CYS A 311 -7.74 -8.87 1.21
C CYS A 311 -8.95 -9.42 1.98
N ARG A 312 -9.19 -10.73 1.85
CA ARG A 312 -10.27 -11.47 2.52
C ARG A 312 -9.70 -12.74 3.15
N SER A 313 -10.02 -12.97 4.42
CA SER A 313 -9.67 -14.22 5.12
C SER A 313 -10.07 -15.46 4.28
N PRO A 314 -9.17 -16.44 4.07
CA PRO A 314 -7.90 -16.65 4.78
C PRO A 314 -6.69 -15.84 4.25
N GLN A 315 -6.83 -15.12 3.13
CA GLN A 315 -5.74 -14.33 2.55
C GLN A 315 -5.48 -13.01 3.28
N PHE A 316 -4.23 -12.57 3.26
CA PHE A 316 -3.77 -11.28 3.78
C PHE A 316 -2.54 -10.77 3.00
N TYR A 317 -2.30 -9.46 3.03
CA TYR A 317 -1.10 -8.81 2.52
C TYR A 317 -0.45 -8.05 3.67
N ASN A 318 0.85 -8.23 3.92
CA ASN A 318 1.53 -7.48 4.97
C ASN A 318 2.11 -6.20 4.38
N ILE A 319 1.38 -5.08 4.47
CA ILE A 319 1.82 -3.79 3.91
C ILE A 319 3.19 -3.31 4.45
N ARG A 320 3.61 -3.76 5.64
CA ARG A 320 4.94 -3.44 6.20
C ARG A 320 6.06 -4.31 5.59
N ARG A 321 5.70 -5.42 4.95
CA ARG A 321 6.57 -6.37 4.24
C ARG A 321 5.97 -6.76 2.87
N PRO A 322 5.85 -5.78 1.93
CA PRO A 322 5.20 -5.98 0.64
C PRO A 322 5.86 -7.06 -0.22
N GLU A 323 7.16 -7.32 -0.01
CA GLU A 323 7.96 -8.34 -0.69
C GLU A 323 7.46 -9.77 -0.48
N MET A 324 6.75 -10.04 0.63
CA MET A 324 6.20 -11.37 0.92
C MET A 324 4.90 -11.67 0.13
N GLY A 325 4.37 -10.70 -0.63
CA GLY A 325 3.15 -10.87 -1.42
C GLY A 325 1.90 -11.21 -0.59
N ILE A 326 0.85 -11.69 -1.27
CA ILE A 326 -0.39 -12.14 -0.64
C ILE A 326 -0.15 -13.55 -0.07
N GLN A 327 -0.35 -13.70 1.24
CA GLN A 327 -0.18 -14.93 2.00
C GLN A 327 -1.53 -15.49 2.44
N THR A 328 -1.56 -16.79 2.75
CA THR A 328 -2.78 -17.48 3.23
C THR A 328 -2.59 -17.97 4.65
N ARG A 329 -3.50 -17.62 5.56
CA ARG A 329 -3.51 -18.12 6.94
C ARG A 329 -3.88 -19.60 6.97
N VAL A 330 -2.88 -20.46 7.17
CA VAL A 330 -3.09 -21.87 7.51
C VAL A 330 -3.58 -21.96 8.97
N PRO A 331 -4.70 -22.63 9.28
CA PRO A 331 -5.12 -22.84 10.67
C PRO A 331 -4.11 -23.76 11.39
N LYS A 332 -3.57 -23.32 12.52
CA LYS A 332 -2.72 -24.19 13.37
C LYS A 332 -3.56 -25.40 13.79
N LYS A 333 -3.21 -26.60 13.30
CA LYS A 333 -3.88 -27.87 13.61
C LYS A 333 -3.75 -28.11 15.11
N LYS A 334 -4.86 -28.15 15.84
CA LYS A 334 -4.87 -28.37 17.29
C LYS A 334 -4.54 -29.85 17.56
N ASN A 335 -3.28 -30.14 17.90
CA ASN A 335 -2.95 -31.42 18.53
C ASN A 335 -3.60 -31.43 19.92
N ASN A 336 -4.58 -32.33 20.11
CA ASN A 336 -5.16 -32.60 21.42
C ASN A 336 -4.34 -33.72 22.09
N ASP A 337 -3.13 -33.38 22.57
CA ASP A 337 -2.37 -34.21 23.51
C ASP A 337 -2.29 -33.46 24.84
N ALA A 338 -2.41 -34.18 25.95
CA ALA A 338 -2.86 -33.59 27.20
C ALA A 338 -1.75 -33.23 28.20
N LYS A 339 -1.54 -31.93 28.45
CA LYS A 339 -1.21 -31.31 29.75
C LYS A 339 -1.04 -29.78 29.63
N GLY A 340 -1.40 -29.07 30.70
CA GLY A 340 -1.08 -27.65 30.90
C GLY A 340 -2.09 -26.66 30.31
N ASP A 341 -2.78 -25.94 31.19
CA ASP A 341 -3.33 -24.62 30.87
C ASP A 341 -2.18 -23.58 30.97
N ASP A 342 -2.12 -22.66 30.00
CA ASP A 342 -1.48 -21.31 29.99
C ASP A 342 -0.99 -20.90 28.59
N ASP A 343 -0.57 -21.84 27.74
CA ASP A 343 0.24 -21.60 26.53
C ASP A 343 -0.47 -20.87 25.35
N ALA A 344 -1.73 -20.50 25.48
CA ALA A 344 -2.50 -19.87 24.39
C ALA A 344 -1.93 -18.51 23.94
N ALA A 345 -1.21 -17.80 24.81
CA ALA A 345 -0.55 -16.53 24.49
C ALA A 345 0.81 -16.72 23.77
N ALA A 346 1.54 -17.79 24.09
CA ALA A 346 2.90 -18.04 23.57
C ALA A 346 2.91 -18.26 22.04
N ALA A 347 1.85 -18.89 21.50
CA ALA A 347 1.72 -19.22 20.08
C ALA A 347 1.70 -18.01 19.10
N THR A 348 1.59 -16.78 19.63
CA THR A 348 1.69 -15.52 18.87
C THR A 348 2.96 -14.74 19.21
N ALA A 349 3.59 -15.01 20.35
CA ALA A 349 4.87 -14.42 20.77
C ALA A 349 6.05 -15.08 20.06
N ALA A 350 6.04 -16.41 19.88
CA ALA A 350 7.13 -17.15 19.24
C ALA A 350 7.41 -16.70 17.79
N GLU A 351 6.37 -16.28 17.05
CA GLU A 351 6.46 -15.72 15.69
C GLU A 351 7.19 -14.37 15.66
N GLN A 352 7.21 -13.64 16.80
CA GLN A 352 7.86 -12.33 16.96
C GLN A 352 9.25 -12.47 17.60
N GLN A 353 9.42 -13.34 18.58
CA GLN A 353 10.73 -13.63 19.20
C GLN A 353 11.74 -14.24 18.19
N ARG A 354 11.27 -15.01 17.19
CA ARG A 354 12.10 -15.45 16.06
C ARG A 354 12.68 -14.31 15.22
N GLN A 355 12.19 -13.08 15.37
CA GLN A 355 12.68 -11.88 14.69
C GLN A 355 13.53 -11.00 15.63
N GLN A 356 13.80 -11.48 16.85
CA GLN A 356 14.45 -10.72 17.92
C GLN A 356 15.78 -11.35 18.38
N GLY A 357 16.13 -12.54 17.86
CA GLY A 357 17.36 -13.29 18.19
C GLY A 357 18.52 -13.12 17.21
N GLN A 358 18.57 -12.05 16.43
CA GLN A 358 19.64 -11.78 15.45
C GLN A 358 20.07 -10.30 15.44
N ARG A 359 20.84 -9.87 16.46
CA ARG A 359 21.87 -8.78 16.44
C ARG A 359 22.30 -8.32 17.86
N GLU A 360 22.91 -9.21 18.63
CA GLU A 360 23.66 -8.83 19.83
C GLU A 360 25.03 -9.55 19.87
N SER A 361 25.94 -9.11 19.00
CA SER A 361 27.38 -9.40 19.07
C SER A 361 28.16 -8.46 18.15
N GLU A 362 29.20 -7.85 18.71
CA GLU A 362 30.45 -7.40 18.09
C GLU A 362 30.44 -6.35 16.93
N THR A 363 30.81 -5.12 17.34
CA THR A 363 31.96 -4.33 16.85
C THR A 363 32.13 -4.05 15.33
N PRO A 364 32.24 -2.77 14.89
CA PRO A 364 32.17 -2.40 13.47
C PRO A 364 33.53 -2.40 12.73
N VAL A 365 33.66 -3.19 11.66
CA VAL A 365 34.70 -3.02 10.62
C VAL A 365 34.12 -3.24 9.21
N SER A 366 34.73 -2.56 8.24
CA SER A 366 34.43 -2.41 6.80
C SER A 366 34.13 -3.67 5.95
N ALA A 367 33.70 -3.39 4.71
CA ALA A 367 33.55 -4.24 3.50
C ALA A 367 32.17 -4.88 3.21
N LEU A 368 31.73 -4.73 1.95
CA LEU A 368 30.51 -5.31 1.38
C LEU A 368 30.79 -6.66 0.68
N PRO A 369 29.94 -7.68 0.88
CA PRO A 369 29.77 -8.80 -0.05
C PRO A 369 28.49 -8.64 -0.91
N PRO A 370 28.46 -9.16 -2.16
CA PRO A 370 27.28 -9.09 -3.04
C PRO A 370 26.22 -10.18 -2.75
N PRO A 371 24.94 -9.96 -3.09
CA PRO A 371 23.88 -10.96 -2.94
C PRO A 371 23.86 -11.99 -4.09
N PRO A 372 23.55 -13.29 -3.82
CA PRO A 372 23.44 -14.33 -4.83
C PRO A 372 22.05 -14.42 -5.49
N THR A 373 21.98 -15.00 -6.68
CA THR A 373 20.78 -15.02 -7.54
C THR A 373 19.96 -16.31 -7.43
N SER A 374 18.63 -16.15 -7.31
CA SER A 374 17.52 -17.06 -7.73
C SER A 374 17.67 -18.59 -7.71
N LEU A 375 16.65 -19.27 -7.17
CA LEU A 375 15.86 -20.27 -7.93
C LEU A 375 14.61 -20.72 -7.16
N PHE A 376 13.44 -20.64 -7.79
CA PHE A 376 12.47 -21.74 -7.97
C PHE A 376 11.14 -21.20 -8.54
N GLU A 377 10.70 -21.75 -9.66
CA GLU A 377 9.44 -21.41 -10.34
C GLU A 377 8.71 -22.70 -10.75
N ALA A 378 7.39 -22.77 -10.58
CA ALA A 378 6.59 -23.98 -10.81
C ALA A 378 5.18 -23.70 -11.38
N LYS A 379 5.16 -23.20 -12.62
CA LYS A 379 4.24 -23.56 -13.73
C LYS A 379 2.71 -23.59 -13.47
N ILE A 380 1.99 -22.70 -14.17
CA ILE A 380 0.52 -22.66 -14.31
C ILE A 380 0.08 -23.35 -15.62
N ALA A 381 -1.09 -24.02 -15.63
CA ALA A 381 -1.87 -24.32 -16.86
C ALA A 381 -3.39 -24.51 -16.55
N PRO A 382 -4.34 -24.26 -17.49
CA PRO A 382 -5.73 -23.96 -17.11
C PRO A 382 -6.88 -24.74 -17.82
N VAL A 383 -8.07 -24.70 -17.19
CA VAL A 383 -9.46 -24.66 -17.74
C VAL A 383 -9.93 -25.64 -18.83
N ALA A 384 -11.01 -26.38 -18.52
CA ALA A 384 -12.03 -26.91 -19.45
C ALA A 384 -13.40 -27.04 -18.74
N SER A 385 -14.50 -27.33 -19.45
CA SER A 385 -15.90 -27.10 -19.01
C SER A 385 -16.89 -28.26 -19.21
N GLY A 386 -17.93 -28.34 -18.36
CA GLY A 386 -19.11 -29.24 -18.42
C GLY A 386 -19.68 -29.46 -17.00
N SER A 387 -20.93 -29.14 -16.67
CA SER A 387 -22.18 -29.96 -16.83
C SER A 387 -21.99 -31.46 -16.53
N GLU A 388 -22.86 -32.15 -15.77
CA GLU A 388 -24.27 -31.86 -15.47
C GLU A 388 -24.74 -32.39 -14.08
N THR A 389 -26.05 -32.30 -13.79
CA THR A 389 -26.73 -32.71 -12.54
C THR A 389 -26.64 -34.23 -12.21
N THR A 390 -26.79 -34.68 -10.95
CA THR A 390 -28.11 -35.00 -10.33
C THR A 390 -28.02 -35.19 -8.80
N THR A 391 -29.17 -35.09 -8.11
CA THR A 391 -29.37 -35.05 -6.65
C THR A 391 -29.31 -36.40 -5.93
N THR A 392 -28.99 -36.37 -4.63
CA THR A 392 -29.67 -37.20 -3.60
C THR A 392 -29.52 -36.56 -2.22
N ALA A 393 -30.43 -36.86 -1.28
CA ALA A 393 -30.54 -36.18 0.01
C ALA A 393 -29.85 -36.92 1.16
N GLY A 394 -29.39 -36.17 2.17
CA GLY A 394 -28.88 -36.71 3.44
C GLY A 394 -29.09 -35.69 4.57
N ALA A 395 -29.89 -36.05 5.58
CA ALA A 395 -30.18 -35.17 6.71
C ALA A 395 -28.99 -35.12 7.69
N GLY A 396 -28.61 -33.92 8.13
CA GLY A 396 -27.53 -33.72 9.08
C GLY A 396 -27.70 -32.44 9.89
N THR A 397 -27.53 -32.54 11.22
CA THR A 397 -27.77 -31.46 12.19
C THR A 397 -26.66 -30.40 12.15
N GLY A 398 -26.75 -29.50 11.18
CA GLY A 398 -25.74 -28.48 10.90
C GLY A 398 -25.54 -27.46 12.03
N ARG A 399 -24.47 -27.63 12.83
CA ARG A 399 -23.92 -26.57 13.70
C ARG A 399 -23.77 -25.27 12.89
N LYS A 400 -24.34 -24.16 13.37
CA LYS A 400 -24.25 -22.84 12.73
C LYS A 400 -22.79 -22.48 12.43
N LYS A 401 -22.39 -22.58 11.16
CA LYS A 401 -21.05 -22.24 10.66
C LYS A 401 -20.86 -20.74 10.81
N LYS A 402 -20.13 -20.32 11.85
CA LYS A 402 -19.91 -18.90 12.20
C LYS A 402 -19.36 -18.18 10.96
N THR A 403 -20.20 -17.36 10.34
CA THR A 403 -19.90 -16.69 9.07
C THR A 403 -18.69 -15.78 9.25
N GLY A 404 -17.84 -15.73 8.23
CA GLY A 404 -16.43 -15.36 8.38
C GLY A 404 -16.23 -14.02 9.07
N GLY A 405 -15.30 -13.99 10.05
CA GLY A 405 -14.81 -12.73 10.61
C GLY A 405 -14.32 -11.84 9.47
N GLY A 406 -15.07 -10.76 9.22
CA GLY A 406 -14.82 -9.89 8.06
C GLY A 406 -13.47 -9.18 8.18
N ASN A 407 -12.97 -8.65 7.06
CA ASN A 407 -11.78 -7.82 7.13
C ASN A 407 -12.04 -6.62 8.07
N LEU A 408 -11.05 -6.32 8.90
CA LEU A 408 -11.06 -5.21 9.85
C LEU A 408 -10.23 -4.03 9.34
N HIS A 409 -9.29 -4.29 8.41
CA HIS A 409 -8.41 -3.29 7.81
C HIS A 409 -9.25 -2.21 7.10
N CYS A 410 -8.86 -0.94 7.27
CA CYS A 410 -9.57 0.23 6.77
C CYS A 410 -8.75 1.52 6.93
N LEU A 411 -9.21 2.60 6.33
CA LEU A 411 -8.86 3.97 6.70
C LEU A 411 -9.99 4.55 7.56
N ILE A 412 -9.62 5.09 8.72
CA ILE A 412 -10.52 5.75 9.68
C ILE A 412 -10.16 7.23 9.71
N CYS A 413 -11.12 8.11 9.48
CA CYS A 413 -10.95 9.57 9.58
C CYS A 413 -11.46 10.06 10.94
N PHE A 414 -10.75 11.03 11.51
CA PHE A 414 -11.09 11.75 12.72
C PHE A 414 -11.04 13.25 12.42
N ARG A 415 -12.05 14.00 12.85
CA ARG A 415 -12.19 15.44 12.59
C ARG A 415 -12.43 16.22 13.88
N SER A 416 -11.90 17.45 13.94
CA SER A 416 -12.05 18.38 15.07
C SER A 416 -13.01 19.54 14.81
N ASP A 417 -13.39 19.76 13.54
CA ASP A 417 -14.32 20.81 13.09
C ASP A 417 -15.76 20.29 12.95
N GLU A 418 -15.93 19.01 12.59
CA GLU A 418 -17.23 18.34 12.56
C GLU A 418 -17.63 17.77 13.92
N VAL A 419 -18.92 17.83 14.26
CA VAL A 419 -19.51 17.23 15.47
C VAL A 419 -20.14 15.88 15.11
N GLU A 420 -19.90 14.84 15.91
CA GLU A 420 -20.68 13.61 15.81
C GLU A 420 -22.12 13.85 16.32
N GLU A 421 -23.11 13.63 15.45
CA GLU A 421 -24.53 13.83 15.78
C GLU A 421 -25.04 12.78 16.79
N HIS A 422 -24.49 11.56 16.70
CA HIS A 422 -24.94 10.37 17.44
C HIS A 422 -23.75 9.62 18.07
N PRO A 423 -23.02 10.21 19.04
CA PRO A 423 -21.89 9.56 19.70
C PRO A 423 -22.31 8.32 20.52
N GLU A 424 -23.53 8.30 21.05
CA GLU A 424 -24.10 7.21 21.87
C GLU A 424 -24.10 5.85 21.15
N ARG A 425 -24.20 5.84 19.81
CA ARG A 425 -24.18 4.63 18.97
C ARG A 425 -22.92 3.77 19.15
N TYR A 426 -21.85 4.36 19.66
CA TYR A 426 -20.59 3.69 19.97
C TYR A 426 -20.50 3.22 21.41
N GLU A 427 -21.19 3.87 22.35
CA GLU A 427 -20.99 3.64 23.77
C GLU A 427 -21.61 2.31 24.22
N ASP A 428 -22.78 2.00 23.67
CA ASP A 428 -23.48 0.72 23.80
C ASP A 428 -22.69 -0.44 23.17
N PRO A 429 -22.23 -1.44 23.96
CA PRO A 429 -21.53 -2.62 23.43
C PRO A 429 -22.46 -3.63 22.73
N SER A 430 -23.77 -3.37 22.71
CA SER A 430 -24.81 -4.28 22.20
C SER A 430 -25.03 -4.20 20.68
N THR A 431 -24.87 -3.00 20.10
CA THR A 431 -25.24 -2.71 18.70
C THR A 431 -24.41 -3.47 17.65
N ASP A 432 -23.21 -3.92 18.01
CA ASP A 432 -22.31 -4.60 17.08
C ASP A 432 -22.67 -6.11 16.88
N SER A 433 -23.62 -6.66 17.65
CA SER A 433 -24.04 -8.07 17.60
C SER A 433 -25.55 -8.30 17.47
N ASN A 434 -25.95 -9.05 16.43
CA ASN A 434 -27.29 -9.64 16.20
C ASN A 434 -28.50 -8.69 16.06
N SER A 435 -28.59 -7.97 14.93
CA SER A 435 -29.85 -7.38 14.45
C SER A 435 -30.31 -8.07 13.15
N SER A 436 -30.71 -9.35 13.25
CA SER A 436 -31.19 -10.14 12.10
C SER A 436 -32.29 -11.14 12.51
N SER A 437 -33.45 -10.62 12.90
CA SER A 437 -34.65 -11.43 13.19
C SER A 437 -35.90 -10.65 12.79
N SER A 438 -36.32 -10.81 11.53
CA SER A 438 -37.67 -10.47 11.06
C SER A 438 -38.68 -11.40 11.73
N SER A 439 -39.70 -10.85 12.38
CA SER A 439 -40.83 -11.61 12.95
C SER A 439 -42.16 -11.09 12.39
N SER A 440 -42.68 -11.79 11.40
CA SER A 440 -43.98 -11.54 10.77
C SER A 440 -45.06 -12.47 11.33
N SER A 441 -46.28 -11.96 11.55
CA SER A 441 -47.55 -12.70 11.74
C SER A 441 -47.64 -13.66 12.96
N SER A 442 -48.79 -13.87 13.62
CA SER A 442 -50.16 -13.31 13.47
C SER A 442 -51.02 -13.68 14.71
N SER A 443 -52.12 -12.95 14.93
CA SER A 443 -53.42 -13.32 15.59
C SER A 443 -53.51 -14.60 16.47
N SER A 444 -54.19 -14.63 17.63
CA SER A 444 -55.55 -14.09 17.88
C SER A 444 -55.98 -14.15 19.38
N SER A 445 -57.01 -13.37 19.77
CA SER A 445 -58.14 -13.68 20.72
C SER A 445 -57.89 -14.40 22.08
N THR A 446 -58.51 -14.07 23.24
CA THR A 446 -59.58 -13.09 23.62
C THR A 446 -59.74 -13.08 25.17
N GLU A 447 -60.11 -11.92 25.75
CA GLU A 447 -60.95 -11.76 26.98
C GLU A 447 -60.42 -12.33 28.35
N SER A 448 -60.87 -11.93 29.55
CA SER A 448 -61.94 -11.01 30.01
C SER A 448 -61.56 -10.22 31.30
N ASP A 449 -62.07 -8.98 31.41
CA ASP A 449 -62.76 -8.29 32.54
C ASP A 449 -62.21 -8.00 33.97
N ASN A 450 -62.67 -6.82 34.46
CA ASN A 450 -62.83 -6.26 35.83
C ASN A 450 -61.58 -5.70 36.56
N ASN A 451 -61.48 -4.44 37.08
CA ASN A 451 -62.43 -3.42 37.63
C ASN A 451 -62.80 -3.71 39.12
N GLU A 452 -62.80 -2.78 40.10
CA GLU A 452 -62.75 -1.30 40.17
C GLU A 452 -61.58 -0.73 41.06
N LYS A 453 -61.44 0.53 41.56
CA LYS A 453 -62.26 1.79 41.58
C LYS A 453 -61.40 3.09 41.78
N GLU A 454 -62.12 4.20 41.97
CA GLU A 454 -61.88 5.64 42.27
C GLU A 454 -60.95 6.09 43.44
N GLY A 455 -60.63 7.40 43.43
CA GLY A 455 -60.10 8.21 44.56
C GLY A 455 -58.76 8.91 44.23
N MET A 456 -58.58 10.22 43.92
CA MET A 456 -59.35 11.49 43.89
C MET A 456 -58.70 12.56 44.82
N ASP A 457 -58.58 13.79 44.31
CA ASP A 457 -58.17 15.07 44.95
C ASP A 457 -56.71 15.21 45.49
N ASP A 458 -56.08 16.39 45.56
CA ASP A 458 -56.07 17.59 44.66
C ASP A 458 -54.89 18.55 45.05
N VAL A 459 -54.69 19.65 44.30
CA VAL A 459 -54.16 20.98 44.72
C VAL A 459 -52.64 21.22 45.04
N GLU A 460 -52.11 22.21 44.29
CA GLU A 460 -51.06 23.23 44.57
C GLU A 460 -49.65 22.92 45.14
N ALA A 461 -48.66 22.99 44.23
CA ALA A 461 -47.60 24.02 44.15
C ALA A 461 -46.85 24.55 45.40
N GLU A 462 -45.54 24.27 45.43
CA GLU A 462 -44.46 25.29 45.43
C GLU A 462 -43.38 24.88 44.41
#